data_AF-A0A9C8GPF8-F1
#
_entry.id   AF-A0A9C8GPF8-F1
#
_cell.length_a   1.000
_cell.length_b   1.000
_cell.length_c   1.000
_cell.angle_alpha   90.00
_cell.angle_beta   90.00
_cell.angle_gamma   90.00
#
_symmetry.space_group_name_H-M   'P 1'
#
loop_
_entity.id
_entity.type
_entity.pdbx_description
1 polymer ?
#
loop_
_entity_poly.entity_id
_entity_poly.type
_entity_poly.pdbx_seq_one_letter_code
_entity_poly.pdbx_strand_id
1 'polypeptide(L)'
;MNCKNCGAPMKFVWRRDYFFCEYCHTYSIPDQSTDGVKVLGEESHILCPVCQENLMFASVAQTRVLHCARCLGVLTKQEIFRDMVTYLRTHASGSPDAPTPIDRDELRRRVQCPYCHRVMETHPYYGPGNVVIDTCMTCQVIWLDYGELKQIKDAPGRDRGGLF
;
A
#
# COMPACT_ATOMS: atom_id res chain seq x y z
N MET A 1 5.76 -15.78 -8.40
CA MET A 1 4.86 -16.17 -9.52
C MET A 1 5.60 -17.11 -10.47
N ASN A 2 4.95 -18.15 -10.99
CA ASN A 2 5.51 -18.99 -12.05
C ASN A 2 5.11 -18.48 -13.44
N CYS A 3 6.01 -18.62 -14.41
CA CYS A 3 5.81 -18.18 -15.78
C CYS A 3 4.71 -19.01 -16.46
N LYS A 4 3.67 -18.35 -16.96
CA LYS A 4 2.61 -19.03 -17.72
C LYS A 4 3.09 -19.63 -19.04
N ASN A 5 4.26 -19.21 -19.55
CA ASN A 5 4.83 -19.69 -20.81
C ASN A 5 5.72 -20.94 -20.63
N CYS A 6 6.65 -20.92 -19.65
CA CYS A 6 7.62 -22.01 -19.48
C CYS A 6 7.61 -22.68 -18.09
N GLY A 7 6.74 -22.24 -17.17
CA GLY A 7 6.65 -22.77 -15.81
C GLY A 7 7.74 -22.31 -14.84
N ALA A 8 8.82 -21.68 -15.33
CA ALA A 8 9.93 -21.23 -14.49
C ALA A 8 9.52 -20.10 -13.52
N PRO A 9 10.15 -19.98 -12.34
CA PRO A 9 9.91 -18.87 -11.43
C PRO A 9 10.24 -17.53 -12.12
N MET A 10 9.36 -16.54 -11.95
CA MET A 10 9.56 -15.22 -12.52
C MET A 10 10.13 -14.25 -11.49
N LYS A 11 11.04 -13.39 -11.95
CA LYS A 11 11.65 -12.31 -11.18
C LYS A 11 10.82 -11.04 -11.32
N PHE A 12 10.48 -10.39 -10.22
CA PHE A 12 9.77 -9.13 -10.29
C PHE A 12 10.72 -7.94 -10.53
N VAL A 13 10.37 -7.09 -11.51
CA VAL A 13 11.07 -5.87 -11.85
C VAL A 13 10.37 -4.68 -11.21
N TRP A 14 10.79 -4.36 -9.98
CA TRP A 14 10.19 -3.35 -9.10
C TRP A 14 9.94 -1.98 -9.74
N ARG A 15 10.91 -1.47 -10.53
CA ARG A 15 10.79 -0.14 -11.14
C ARG A 15 9.75 -0.04 -12.26
N ARG A 16 9.28 -1.17 -12.78
CA ARG A 16 8.39 -1.21 -13.96
C ARG A 16 7.16 -2.06 -13.73
N ASP A 17 6.95 -2.53 -12.51
CA ASP A 17 5.80 -3.30 -12.06
C ASP A 17 5.43 -4.49 -12.96
N TYR A 18 6.41 -5.26 -13.42
CA TYR A 18 6.16 -6.51 -14.17
C TYR A 18 7.06 -7.65 -13.70
N PHE A 19 6.60 -8.87 -13.89
CA PHE A 19 7.39 -10.08 -13.75
C PHE A 19 8.13 -10.38 -15.05
N PHE A 20 9.42 -10.69 -14.95
CA PHE A 20 10.28 -11.13 -16.03
C PHE A 20 10.70 -12.58 -15.81
N CYS A 21 10.54 -13.43 -16.82
CA CYS A 21 11.12 -14.76 -16.81
C CYS A 21 12.53 -14.71 -17.39
N GLU A 22 13.55 -14.99 -16.58
CA GLU A 22 14.95 -15.02 -17.04
C GLU A 22 15.26 -16.22 -17.98
N TYR A 23 14.31 -17.16 -18.16
CA TYR A 23 14.50 -18.35 -18.99
C TYR A 23 13.92 -18.21 -20.40
N CYS A 24 12.66 -17.78 -20.52
CA CYS A 24 11.99 -17.61 -21.82
C CYS A 24 11.79 -16.14 -22.20
N HIS A 25 12.28 -15.21 -21.37
CA HIS A 25 12.22 -13.76 -21.55
C HIS A 25 10.79 -13.19 -21.67
N THR A 26 9.78 -13.96 -21.27
CA THR A 26 8.38 -13.50 -21.21
C THR A 26 8.19 -12.55 -20.04
N TYR A 27 7.40 -11.50 -20.26
CA TYR A 27 6.94 -10.59 -19.22
C TYR A 27 5.47 -10.86 -18.86
N SER A 28 5.10 -10.64 -17.60
CA SER A 28 3.72 -10.72 -17.11
C SER A 28 3.44 -9.53 -16.20
N ILE A 29 2.32 -8.86 -16.41
CA ILE A 29 1.91 -7.72 -15.60
C ILE A 29 0.89 -8.23 -14.57
N PRO A 30 1.11 -8.03 -13.25
CA PRO A 30 0.15 -8.41 -12.23
C PRO A 30 -1.13 -7.56 -12.32
N ASP A 31 -2.28 -8.20 -12.04
CA ASP A 31 -3.57 -7.53 -11.95
C ASP A 31 -3.55 -6.46 -10.84
N GLN A 32 -4.22 -5.34 -11.08
CA GLN A 32 -4.29 -4.22 -10.14
C GLN A 32 -5.48 -4.43 -9.18
N SER A 33 -5.25 -4.34 -7.88
CA SER A 33 -6.34 -4.15 -6.91
C SER A 33 -6.88 -2.71 -6.98
N THR A 34 -8.06 -2.46 -6.38
CA THR A 34 -8.71 -1.13 -6.33
C THR A 34 -7.83 -0.03 -5.75
N ASP A 35 -6.88 -0.42 -4.90
CA ASP A 35 -5.99 0.47 -4.16
C ASP A 35 -4.64 0.67 -4.89
N GLY A 36 -4.52 0.13 -6.11
CA GLY A 36 -3.30 0.17 -6.92
C GLY A 36 -2.20 -0.77 -6.42
N VAL A 37 -2.53 -1.67 -5.48
CA VAL A 37 -1.60 -2.65 -4.92
C VAL A 37 -1.43 -3.81 -5.91
N LYS A 38 -0.19 -4.07 -6.32
CA LYS A 38 0.21 -5.20 -7.16
C LYS A 38 1.00 -6.20 -6.33
N VAL A 39 0.43 -7.38 -6.09
CA VAL A 39 1.02 -8.43 -5.23
C VAL A 39 2.10 -9.20 -5.97
N LEU A 40 3.23 -9.45 -5.30
CA LEU A 40 4.41 -10.04 -5.93
C LEU A 40 4.60 -11.52 -5.62
N GLY A 41 3.83 -12.02 -4.64
CA GLY A 41 3.78 -13.44 -4.26
C GLY A 41 5.00 -13.92 -3.48
N GLU A 42 5.87 -13.03 -3.02
CA GLU A 42 6.94 -13.33 -2.08
C GLU A 42 6.49 -12.95 -0.66
N GLU A 43 6.49 -13.91 0.26
CA GLU A 43 6.21 -13.66 1.67
C GLU A 43 7.35 -12.89 2.33
N SER A 44 6.99 -11.97 3.21
CA SER A 44 7.88 -11.40 4.20
C SER A 44 7.67 -12.14 5.52
N HIS A 45 8.74 -12.38 6.26
CA HIS A 45 8.67 -12.93 7.62
C HIS A 45 8.13 -11.90 8.65
N ILE A 46 7.45 -10.86 8.17
CA ILE A 46 6.85 -9.80 8.97
C ILE A 46 5.35 -10.10 9.06
N LEU A 47 4.84 -10.18 10.30
CA LEU A 47 3.44 -10.48 10.54
C LEU A 47 2.57 -9.25 10.35
N CYS A 48 1.37 -9.46 9.82
CA CYS A 48 0.32 -8.46 9.77
C CYS A 48 -0.05 -8.06 11.20
N PRO A 49 -0.05 -6.77 11.55
CA PRO A 49 -0.31 -6.36 12.92
C PRO A 49 -1.80 -6.49 13.31
N VAL A 50 -2.68 -6.78 12.34
CA VAL A 50 -4.12 -7.05 12.54
C VAL A 50 -4.43 -8.54 12.50
N CYS A 51 -3.98 -9.23 11.45
CA CYS A 51 -4.34 -10.63 11.20
C CYS A 51 -3.33 -11.64 11.76
N GLN A 52 -2.11 -11.21 12.07
CA GLN A 52 -0.98 -12.05 12.47
C GLN A 52 -0.52 -13.08 11.41
N GLU A 53 -0.87 -12.87 10.14
CA GLU A 53 -0.41 -13.64 8.99
C GLU A 53 0.82 -13.00 8.34
N ASN A 54 1.65 -13.76 7.62
CA ASN A 54 2.79 -13.20 6.87
C ASN A 54 2.31 -12.15 5.86
N LEU A 55 2.89 -10.95 5.94
CA LEU A 55 2.71 -9.93 4.92
C LEU A 55 3.46 -10.36 3.66
N MET A 56 2.91 -10.06 2.49
CA MET A 56 3.56 -10.29 1.21
C MET A 56 4.17 -9.00 0.69
N PHE A 57 5.23 -9.10 -0.10
CA PHE A 57 5.70 -7.97 -0.85
C PHE A 57 4.69 -7.57 -1.95
N ALA A 58 4.45 -6.26 -2.04
CA ALA A 58 3.63 -5.65 -3.05
C ALA A 58 4.29 -4.38 -3.60
N SER A 59 3.78 -3.89 -4.73
CA SER A 59 4.12 -2.58 -5.28
C SER A 59 2.89 -1.68 -5.29
N VAL A 60 3.07 -0.42 -4.88
CA VAL A 60 2.09 0.65 -5.06
C VAL A 60 2.85 1.87 -5.58
N ALA A 61 2.34 2.50 -6.65
CA ALA A 61 3.00 3.65 -7.27
C ALA A 61 4.49 3.38 -7.57
N GLN A 62 4.81 2.19 -8.09
CA GLN A 62 6.17 1.71 -8.37
C GLN A 62 7.09 1.65 -7.14
N THR A 63 6.52 1.68 -5.94
CA THR A 63 7.26 1.63 -4.68
C THR A 63 6.93 0.37 -3.90
N ARG A 64 7.96 -0.21 -3.28
CA ARG A 64 7.85 -1.47 -2.53
C ARG A 64 7.15 -1.23 -1.19
N VAL A 65 6.10 -2.00 -0.96
CA VAL A 65 5.35 -2.05 0.30
C VAL A 65 5.14 -3.49 0.75
N LEU A 66 4.66 -3.66 1.97
CA LEU A 66 4.15 -4.92 2.47
C LEU A 66 2.63 -4.88 2.49
N HIS A 67 1.99 -5.98 2.12
CA HIS A 67 0.54 -6.07 1.97
C HIS A 67 0.02 -7.36 2.59
N CYS A 68 -1.10 -7.29 3.30
CA CYS A 68 -1.75 -8.47 3.86
C CYS A 68 -2.76 -9.06 2.87
N ALA A 69 -2.62 -10.34 2.50
CA ALA A 69 -3.59 -11.01 1.62
C ALA A 69 -5.00 -11.16 2.24
N ARG A 70 -5.09 -11.09 3.58
CA ARG A 70 -6.33 -11.36 4.33
C ARG A 70 -7.15 -10.11 4.60
N CYS A 71 -6.57 -9.09 5.23
CA CYS A 71 -7.28 -7.83 5.51
C CYS A 71 -7.02 -6.74 4.47
N LEU A 72 -6.17 -7.00 3.47
CA LEU A 72 -5.80 -6.06 2.40
C LEU A 72 -5.04 -4.80 2.85
N GLY A 73 -4.68 -4.71 4.13
CA GLY A 73 -3.91 -3.58 4.66
C GLY A 73 -2.49 -3.50 4.10
N VAL A 74 -1.90 -2.30 4.20
CA VAL A 74 -0.60 -1.94 3.64
C VAL A 74 0.31 -1.42 4.75
N LEU A 75 1.50 -2.00 4.85
CA LEU A 75 2.59 -1.50 5.69
C LEU A 75 3.66 -0.87 4.80
N THR A 76 4.05 0.37 5.09
CA THR A 76 5.08 1.09 4.35
C THR A 76 5.91 1.99 5.26
N LYS A 77 7.07 2.45 4.79
CA LYS A 77 7.83 3.47 5.52
C LYS A 77 7.18 4.84 5.36
N GLN A 78 7.33 5.68 6.38
CA GLN A 78 6.79 7.04 6.38
C GLN A 78 7.34 7.90 5.24
N GLU A 79 8.64 7.78 4.92
CA GLU A 79 9.28 8.49 3.80
C GLU A 79 8.63 8.10 2.45
N ILE A 80 8.39 6.80 2.26
CA ILE A 80 7.81 6.22 1.05
C ILE A 80 6.34 6.61 0.92
N PHE A 81 5.59 6.60 2.02
CA PHE A 81 4.16 6.92 2.03
C PHE A 81 3.87 8.30 1.43
N ARG A 82 4.67 9.31 1.78
CA ARG A 82 4.52 10.66 1.25
C ARG A 82 4.65 10.71 -0.28
N ASP A 83 5.67 10.03 -0.80
CA ASP A 83 5.94 10.00 -2.24
C ASP A 83 4.87 9.20 -2.98
N MET A 84 4.42 8.08 -2.40
CA MET A 84 3.31 7.29 -2.90
C MET A 84 2.02 8.11 -3.02
N VAL A 85 1.61 8.80 -1.94
CA VAL A 85 0.39 9.62 -1.94
C VAL A 85 0.48 10.71 -2.99
N THR A 86 1.63 11.39 -3.08
CA THR A 86 1.86 12.43 -4.08
C THR A 86 1.70 11.88 -5.50
N TYR A 87 2.37 10.76 -5.81
CA TYR A 87 2.28 10.13 -7.13
C TYR A 87 0.84 9.72 -7.46
N LEU A 88 0.17 9.02 -6.53
CA LEU A 88 -1.19 8.52 -6.71
C LEU A 88 -2.17 9.65 -6.98
N ARG A 89 -2.06 10.77 -6.25
CA ARG A 89 -2.97 11.91 -6.38
C ARG A 89 -2.74 12.70 -7.67
N THR A 90 -1.49 12.91 -8.07
CA THR A 90 -1.16 13.55 -9.36
C THR A 90 -1.76 12.78 -10.54
N HIS A 91 -1.74 11.44 -10.48
CA HIS A 91 -2.23 10.56 -11.56
C HIS A 91 -3.69 10.13 -11.38
N ALA A 92 -4.38 10.61 -10.34
CA ALA A 92 -5.74 10.20 -10.11
C ALA A 92 -6.68 10.84 -11.14
N SER A 93 -7.56 10.03 -11.70
CA SER A 93 -8.54 10.41 -12.72
C SER A 93 -9.97 10.30 -12.18
N GLY A 94 -10.91 10.95 -12.87
CA GLY A 94 -12.31 10.97 -12.46
C GLY A 94 -12.62 12.00 -11.37
N SER A 95 -13.91 12.15 -11.08
CA SER A 95 -14.39 13.05 -10.03
C SER A 95 -13.85 12.62 -8.66
N PRO A 96 -13.43 13.56 -7.80
CA PRO A 96 -13.10 13.21 -6.43
C PRO A 96 -14.33 12.71 -5.68
N ASP A 97 -14.10 11.82 -4.73
CA ASP A 97 -15.15 11.35 -3.83
C ASP A 97 -15.55 12.47 -2.86
N ALA A 98 -16.80 12.41 -2.38
CA ALA A 98 -17.24 13.33 -1.34
C ALA A 98 -16.42 13.13 -0.06
N PRO A 99 -16.04 14.20 0.66
CA PRO A 99 -15.34 14.06 1.93
C PRO A 99 -16.17 13.23 2.91
N THR A 100 -15.59 12.15 3.41
CA THR A 100 -16.18 11.35 4.48
C THR A 100 -15.68 11.90 5.82
N PRO A 101 -16.54 12.08 6.84
CA PRO A 101 -16.08 12.46 8.18
C PRO A 101 -15.19 11.38 8.78
N ILE A 102 -14.21 11.79 9.61
CA ILE A 102 -13.40 10.85 10.40
C ILE A 102 -14.32 10.10 11.36
N ASP A 103 -14.26 8.77 11.34
CA ASP A 103 -14.83 7.95 12.40
C ASP A 103 -13.95 8.06 13.65
N ARG A 104 -14.51 8.59 14.74
CA ARG A 104 -13.76 8.78 15.99
C ARG A 104 -13.49 7.47 16.72
N ASP A 105 -14.23 6.41 16.43
CA ASP A 105 -13.99 5.12 17.05
C ASP A 105 -12.71 4.46 16.51
N GLU A 106 -12.31 4.75 15.27
CA GLU A 106 -11.01 4.32 14.72
C GLU A 106 -9.83 4.85 15.54
N LEU A 107 -9.92 6.07 16.10
CA LEU A 107 -8.87 6.67 16.95
C LEU A 107 -8.62 5.92 18.27
N ARG A 108 -9.55 5.07 18.69
CA ARG A 108 -9.41 4.26 19.90
C ARG A 108 -8.62 2.97 19.67
N ARG A 109 -8.35 2.63 18.40
CA ARG A 109 -7.62 1.43 18.02
C ARG A 109 -6.22 1.42 18.62
N ARG A 110 -5.69 0.21 18.83
CA ARG A 110 -4.34 -0.03 19.33
C ARG A 110 -3.72 -1.17 18.52
N VAL A 111 -2.78 -0.81 17.65
CA VAL A 111 -2.03 -1.75 16.82
C VAL A 111 -0.59 -1.82 17.29
N GLN A 112 0.02 -3.01 17.26
CA GLN A 112 1.45 -3.16 17.58
C GLN A 112 2.28 -3.13 16.31
N CYS A 113 3.40 -2.42 16.34
CA CYS A 113 4.35 -2.39 15.25
C CYS A 113 4.89 -3.81 14.98
N PRO A 114 4.84 -4.30 13.74
CA PRO A 114 5.27 -5.66 13.44
C PRO A 114 6.81 -5.82 13.47
N TYR A 115 7.57 -4.73 13.57
CA TYR A 115 9.03 -4.76 13.67
C TYR A 115 9.55 -4.68 15.10
N CYS A 116 8.93 -3.86 15.97
CA CYS A 116 9.43 -3.61 17.33
C CYS A 116 8.42 -3.92 18.44
N HIS A 117 7.21 -4.37 18.08
CA HIS A 117 6.11 -4.74 18.97
C HIS A 117 5.61 -3.62 19.91
N ARG A 118 6.09 -2.38 19.74
CA ARG A 118 5.55 -1.22 20.45
C ARG A 118 4.20 -0.83 19.87
N VAL A 119 3.32 -0.31 20.72
CA VAL A 119 2.04 0.27 20.31
C VAL A 119 2.29 1.43 19.35
N MET A 120 1.61 1.42 18.21
CA MET A 120 1.64 2.47 17.21
C MET A 120 0.74 3.64 17.64
N GLU A 121 1.09 4.83 17.20
CA GLU A 121 0.28 6.03 17.39
C GLU A 121 -0.84 6.03 16.35
N THR A 122 -2.08 5.91 16.81
CA THR A 122 -3.28 5.99 15.98
C THR A 122 -3.74 7.45 15.93
N HIS A 123 -3.73 8.06 14.76
CA HIS A 123 -4.05 9.49 14.62
C HIS A 123 -4.68 9.81 13.26
N PRO A 124 -5.39 10.94 13.11
CA PRO A 124 -5.82 11.40 11.80
C PRO A 124 -4.63 11.58 10.87
N TYR A 125 -4.77 11.13 9.64
CA TYR A 125 -3.90 11.60 8.57
C TYR A 125 -4.28 13.03 8.22
N TYR A 126 -3.41 13.97 8.54
CA TYR A 126 -3.61 15.41 8.28
C TYR A 126 -3.45 15.82 6.80
N GLY A 127 -3.55 14.85 5.89
CA GLY A 127 -3.64 15.07 4.45
C GLY A 127 -5.04 14.79 3.92
N PRO A 128 -5.18 14.65 2.60
CA PRO A 128 -6.47 14.38 1.96
C PRO A 128 -7.06 13.04 2.39
N GLY A 129 -8.38 12.96 2.48
CA GLY A 129 -9.10 11.70 2.68
C GLY A 129 -9.76 11.55 4.04
N ASN A 130 -9.39 12.32 5.07
CA ASN A 130 -9.97 12.16 6.42
C ASN A 130 -9.87 10.71 6.93
N VAL A 131 -8.73 10.05 6.72
CA VAL A 131 -8.46 8.69 7.21
C VAL A 131 -7.72 8.74 8.54
N VAL A 132 -7.82 7.67 9.32
CA VAL A 132 -7.02 7.46 10.53
C VAL A 132 -5.93 6.47 10.19
N ILE A 133 -4.68 6.75 10.58
CA ILE A 133 -3.55 5.86 10.29
C ILE A 133 -2.84 5.48 11.59
N ASP A 134 -2.16 4.34 11.55
CA ASP A 134 -1.31 3.89 12.64
C ASP A 134 0.17 4.13 12.27
N THR A 135 0.91 4.87 13.08
CA THR A 135 2.33 5.19 12.84
C THR A 135 3.21 4.67 13.97
N CYS A 136 4.26 3.91 13.63
CA CYS A 136 5.30 3.55 14.58
C CYS A 136 6.39 4.61 14.60
N MET A 137 6.45 5.41 15.66
CA MET A 137 7.47 6.47 15.81
C MET A 137 8.90 5.94 15.97
N THR A 138 9.09 4.68 16.36
CA THR A 138 10.43 4.07 16.47
C THR A 138 10.93 3.53 15.14
N CYS A 139 10.09 2.79 14.40
CA CYS A 139 10.47 2.16 13.14
C CYS A 139 10.20 3.04 11.91
N GLN A 140 9.50 4.17 12.09
CA GLN A 140 9.10 5.10 11.04
C GLN A 140 8.29 4.39 9.92
N VAL A 141 7.38 3.52 10.33
CA VAL A 141 6.46 2.80 9.44
C VAL A 141 5.02 3.19 9.72
N ILE A 142 4.23 3.20 8.66
CA ILE A 142 2.80 3.49 8.65
C ILE A 142 2.07 2.22 8.25
N TRP A 143 1.01 1.90 8.98
CA TRP A 143 0.02 0.91 8.61
C TRP A 143 -1.24 1.63 8.12
N LEU A 144 -1.74 1.19 6.97
CA LEU A 144 -2.99 1.62 6.37
C LEU A 144 -3.93 0.41 6.30
N ASP A 145 -5.16 0.57 6.76
CA ASP A 145 -6.20 -0.42 6.55
C ASP A 145 -6.72 -0.38 5.10
N TYR A 146 -7.50 -1.40 4.75
CA TYR A 146 -8.10 -1.50 3.43
C TYR A 146 -8.95 -0.28 3.08
N GLY A 147 -8.78 0.26 1.86
CA GLY A 147 -9.56 1.38 1.37
C GLY A 147 -9.05 2.76 1.80
N GLU A 148 -8.26 2.89 2.87
CA GLU A 148 -7.72 4.18 3.31
C GLU A 148 -6.83 4.83 2.24
N LEU A 149 -5.98 4.03 1.59
CA LEU A 149 -5.12 4.53 0.53
C LEU A 149 -5.93 5.01 -0.69
N LYS A 150 -7.01 4.31 -1.03
CA LYS A 150 -7.94 4.74 -2.08
C LYS A 150 -8.64 6.03 -1.66
N GLN A 151 -9.12 6.14 -0.42
CA GLN A 151 -9.76 7.34 0.10
C GLN A 151 -8.82 8.55 0.09
N ILE A 152 -7.55 8.36 0.44
CA ILE A 152 -6.51 9.40 0.29
C ILE A 152 -6.34 9.78 -1.18
N LYS A 153 -6.22 8.80 -2.09
CA LYS A 153 -6.08 9.06 -3.53
C LYS A 153 -7.28 9.83 -4.08
N ASP A 154 -8.49 9.42 -3.69
CA ASP A 154 -9.78 9.88 -4.22
C ASP A 154 -10.39 11.11 -3.57
N ALA A 155 -9.75 11.61 -2.50
CA ALA A 155 -10.15 12.82 -1.83
C ALA A 155 -10.00 14.10 -2.71
N PRO A 156 -10.88 15.10 -2.53
CA PRO A 156 -10.73 16.41 -3.16
C PRO A 156 -9.42 17.09 -2.78
N GLY A 157 -8.88 17.91 -3.69
CA GLY A 157 -7.67 18.70 -3.43
C GLY A 157 -7.07 19.27 -4.72
N ARG A 158 -6.34 20.38 -4.61
CA ARG A 158 -5.68 21.04 -5.77
C ARG A 158 -4.53 20.23 -6.35
N ASP A 159 -4.04 19.26 -5.61
CA ASP A 159 -2.98 18.32 -5.95
C ASP A 159 -3.48 17.07 -6.70
N ARG A 160 -4.79 16.96 -6.94
CA ARG A 160 -5.40 15.84 -7.66
C ARG A 160 -5.46 16.11 -9.17
N GLY A 161 -5.03 15.14 -9.98
CA GLY A 161 -5.21 15.17 -11.43
C GLY A 161 -4.43 16.29 -12.13
N GLY A 162 -3.27 16.66 -11.58
CA GLY A 162 -2.42 17.72 -12.14
C GLY A 162 -2.00 17.40 -13.57
N LEU A 163 -2.58 18.12 -14.54
CA LEU A 163 -1.99 18.33 -15.85
C LEU A 163 -0.70 19.14 -15.62
N PHE A 164 0.46 18.51 -15.81
CA PHE A 164 1.61 19.25 -16.33
C PHE A 164 1.48 19.32 -17.85
#